data_AF-A0A4U8U7E9-F1
#
_entry.id   AF-A0A4U8U7E9-F1
#
_cell.length_a   1.000
_cell.length_b   1.000
_cell.length_c   1.000
_cell.angle_alpha   90.00
_cell.angle_beta   90.00
_cell.angle_gamma   90.00
#
_symmetry.space_group_name_H-M   'P 1'
#
loop_
_entity.id
_entity.type
_entity.pdbx_description
1 polymer ?
#
loop_
_entity_poly.entity_id
_entity_poly.type
_entity_poly.pdbx_seq_one_letter_code
_entity_poly.pdbx_strand_id
1 'polypeptide(L)'
;MQKNFTISIKKENQSIYIFCKDNTTLDCHTIHSIIFENLQENEAYRDISLQDVYSYELYVFLDSILLNGSKETKSNPLFFGELDKEGVFIESKPIYHLIGEIDSNSIESTSNNKDSNNSLSTLQVFLGSNTLTLLNYSLLDSSLNIKLECNSKESKAILEREQIQRKQIQRDSNSIDSLTSTAMLHPILEDDEIKCPHNGVVKLKSNKGKPFTSKGIPMVLESDLLHSSIIGCTNNIAGVPTPCASVSVILPSARGLKKFNDDYPIMQDLVSSGVMSDKGFPLICTPKENTFRISSPNPSNANT
;
A
#
# COMPACT_ATOMS: atom_id res chain seq x y z
N MET A 1 11.30 -18.12 5.13
CA MET A 1 12.33 -17.42 4.34
C MET A 1 13.25 -16.72 5.33
N GLN A 2 14.55 -17.00 5.31
CA GLN A 2 15.50 -16.32 6.19
C GLN A 2 15.60 -14.87 5.73
N LYS A 3 15.22 -13.90 6.57
CA LYS A 3 15.33 -12.48 6.23
C LYS A 3 16.82 -12.16 6.08
N ASN A 4 17.23 -11.67 4.91
CA ASN A 4 18.63 -11.30 4.62
C ASN A 4 19.04 -9.95 5.22
N PHE A 5 18.19 -9.36 6.06
CA PHE A 5 18.48 -8.14 6.79
C PHE A 5 17.96 -8.22 8.22
N THR A 6 18.51 -7.37 9.09
CA THR A 6 18.07 -7.19 10.48
C THR A 6 17.59 -5.76 10.68
N ILE A 7 16.63 -5.55 11.58
CA ILE A 7 16.11 -4.23 11.93
C ILE A 7 16.48 -3.88 13.37
N SER A 8 16.89 -2.63 13.60
CA SER A 8 16.98 -2.03 14.94
C SER A 8 16.17 -0.75 14.98
N ILE A 9 15.49 -0.47 16.09
CA ILE A 9 14.66 0.73 16.24
C ILE A 9 15.13 1.56 17.43
N LYS A 10 15.17 2.88 17.24
CA LYS A 10 15.32 3.87 18.31
C LYS A 10 14.07 4.74 18.37
N LYS A 11 13.16 4.41 19.29
CA LYS A 11 11.87 5.11 19.47
C LYS A 11 12.06 6.61 19.76
N GLU A 12 13.02 6.94 20.62
CA GLU A 12 13.31 8.33 21.04
C GLU A 12 13.64 9.26 19.87
N ASN A 13 14.29 8.72 18.84
CA ASN A 13 14.71 9.47 17.65
C ASN A 13 13.82 9.19 16.44
N GLN A 14 12.75 8.40 16.60
CA GLN A 14 11.90 7.96 15.50
C GLN A 14 12.72 7.41 14.32
N SER A 15 13.72 6.58 14.61
CA SER A 15 14.66 6.07 13.59
C SER A 15 14.65 4.55 13.51
N ILE A 16 14.71 4.03 12.29
CA ILE A 16 14.77 2.61 11.97
C ILE A 16 16.05 2.34 11.18
N TYR A 17 16.85 1.39 11.66
CA TYR A 17 18.11 1.00 11.06
C TYR A 17 17.96 -0.39 10.43
N ILE A 18 18.20 -0.48 9.13
CA ILE A 18 18.10 -1.72 8.35
C ILE A 18 19.51 -2.18 8.01
N PHE A 19 19.92 -3.32 8.54
CA PHE A 19 21.25 -3.91 8.31
C PHE A 19 21.15 -5.02 7.27
N CYS A 20 21.49 -4.70 6.04
CA CYS A 20 21.46 -5.62 4.91
C CYS A 20 22.72 -6.50 4.88
N LYS A 21 22.53 -7.78 4.57
CA LYS A 21 23.61 -8.70 4.21
C LYS A 21 23.86 -8.64 2.70
N ASP A 22 24.91 -9.32 2.27
CA ASP A 22 25.16 -9.52 0.85
C ASP A 22 23.95 -10.14 0.12
N ASN A 23 23.73 -9.69 -1.12
CA ASN A 23 22.62 -10.05 -2.00
C ASN A 23 21.24 -9.84 -1.38
N THR A 24 21.11 -8.84 -0.51
CA THR A 24 19.79 -8.43 -0.01
C THR A 24 19.01 -7.72 -1.12
N THR A 25 17.71 -8.00 -1.19
CA THR A 25 16.77 -7.23 -2.00
C THR A 25 15.74 -6.59 -1.06
N LEU A 26 15.57 -5.27 -1.16
CA LEU A 26 14.50 -4.54 -0.48
C LEU A 26 13.57 -3.94 -1.53
N ASP A 27 12.28 -4.00 -1.27
CA ASP A 27 11.27 -3.28 -2.06
C ASP A 27 10.83 -2.04 -1.28
N CYS A 28 11.11 -0.85 -1.84
CA CYS A 28 10.81 0.43 -1.19
C CYS A 28 9.31 0.62 -0.91
N HIS A 29 8.42 -0.05 -1.65
CA HIS A 29 6.98 0.03 -1.43
C HIS A 29 6.53 -0.81 -0.22
N THR A 30 7.06 -2.02 -0.07
CA THR A 30 6.56 -2.97 0.94
C THR A 30 7.38 -2.97 2.23
N ILE A 31 8.55 -2.34 2.24
CA ILE A 31 9.49 -2.39 3.37
C ILE A 31 8.88 -1.85 4.67
N HIS A 32 8.05 -0.81 4.63
CA HIS A 32 7.36 -0.29 5.81
C HIS A 32 6.42 -1.33 6.45
N SER A 33 5.63 -2.03 5.63
CA SER A 33 4.75 -3.11 6.09
C SER A 33 5.55 -4.28 6.66
N ILE A 34 6.63 -4.67 5.97
CA ILE A 34 7.53 -5.74 6.44
C ILE A 34 8.13 -5.35 7.80
N ILE A 35 8.61 -4.11 7.95
CA ILE A 35 9.13 -3.61 9.23
C ILE A 35 8.03 -3.69 10.30
N PHE A 36 6.84 -3.16 10.02
CA PHE A 36 5.73 -3.19 10.96
C PHE A 36 5.40 -4.61 11.44
N GLU A 37 5.29 -5.57 10.52
CA GLU A 37 5.06 -6.98 10.87
C GLU A 37 6.16 -7.55 11.76
N ASN A 38 7.44 -7.27 11.45
CA ASN A 38 8.58 -7.68 12.30
C ASN A 38 8.46 -7.10 13.72
N LEU A 39 7.95 -5.89 13.88
CA LEU A 39 7.81 -5.27 15.19
C LEU A 39 6.71 -5.90 16.02
N GLN A 40 5.63 -6.35 15.40
CA GLN A 40 4.53 -7.01 16.12
C GLN A 40 4.94 -8.35 16.76
N GLU A 41 6.01 -8.98 16.26
CA GLU A 41 6.60 -10.18 16.86
C GLU A 41 7.27 -9.90 18.22
N ASN A 42 7.62 -8.64 18.53
CA ASN A 42 8.31 -8.26 19.77
C ASN A 42 7.42 -7.34 20.64
N GLU A 43 7.13 -7.79 21.87
CA GLU A 43 6.22 -7.07 22.78
C GLU A 43 6.67 -5.63 23.07
N ALA A 44 7.97 -5.35 23.03
CA ALA A 44 8.51 -4.01 23.27
C ALA A 44 8.14 -2.99 22.19
N TYR A 45 7.63 -3.42 21.03
CA TYR A 45 7.32 -2.56 19.88
C TYR A 45 5.86 -2.60 19.41
N ARG A 46 4.96 -3.31 20.14
CA ARG A 46 3.53 -3.43 19.77
C ARG A 46 2.74 -2.11 19.86
N ASP A 47 3.27 -1.13 20.59
CA ASP A 47 2.73 0.22 20.68
C ASP A 47 3.00 1.06 19.42
N ILE A 48 3.93 0.64 18.54
CA ILE A 48 4.23 1.31 17.28
C ILE A 48 3.19 0.90 16.24
N SER A 49 2.43 1.87 15.73
CA SER A 49 1.50 1.67 14.63
C SER A 49 2.19 1.68 13.26
N LEU A 50 1.51 1.20 12.21
CA LEU A 50 2.02 1.30 10.84
C LEU A 50 2.24 2.77 10.42
N GLN A 51 1.39 3.69 10.88
CA GLN A 51 1.55 5.13 10.62
C GLN A 51 2.82 5.69 11.26
N ASP A 52 3.18 5.21 12.44
CA ASP A 52 4.44 5.58 13.08
C ASP A 52 5.62 5.11 12.24
N VAL A 53 5.59 3.87 11.74
CA VAL A 53 6.66 3.34 10.87
C VAL A 53 6.84 4.19 9.61
N TYR A 54 5.76 4.67 8.99
CA TYR A 54 5.85 5.61 7.85
C TYR A 54 6.41 6.99 8.21
N SER A 55 6.30 7.41 9.47
CA SER A 55 6.83 8.70 9.95
C SER A 55 8.28 8.63 10.38
N TYR A 56 8.80 7.43 10.65
CA TYR A 56 10.16 7.23 11.13
C TYR A 56 11.17 7.38 10.00
N GLU A 57 12.37 7.87 10.32
CA GLU A 57 13.47 7.91 9.37
C GLU A 57 14.12 6.54 9.22
N LEU A 58 14.20 6.05 7.98
CA LEU A 58 14.84 4.78 7.66
C LEU A 58 16.29 5.02 7.23
N TYR A 59 17.20 4.23 7.80
CA TYR A 59 18.63 4.26 7.53
C TYR A 59 19.11 2.87 7.11
N VAL A 60 19.66 2.75 5.91
CA VAL A 60 20.09 1.47 5.35
C VAL A 60 21.60 1.32 5.47
N PHE A 61 22.05 0.18 5.99
CA PHE A 61 23.44 -0.20 6.12
C PHE A 61 23.74 -1.41 5.26
N LEU A 62 24.82 -1.36 4.51
CA LEU A 62 25.42 -2.50 3.83
C LEU A 62 26.85 -2.64 4.34
N ASP A 63 27.20 -3.82 4.86
CA ASP A 63 28.53 -4.08 5.43
C ASP A 63 29.00 -2.99 6.43
N SER A 64 28.09 -2.62 7.35
CA SER A 64 28.29 -1.56 8.35
C SER A 64 28.49 -0.13 7.81
N ILE A 65 28.40 0.09 6.49
CA ILE A 65 28.43 1.43 5.89
C ILE A 65 27.00 1.94 5.69
N LEU A 66 26.73 3.14 6.22
CA LEU A 66 25.48 3.86 6.00
C LEU A 66 25.39 4.33 4.54
N LEU A 67 24.27 4.02 3.90
CA LEU A 67 23.97 4.44 2.53
C LEU A 67 23.21 5.78 2.56
N ASN A 68 23.86 6.85 2.11
CA ASN A 68 23.26 8.19 1.99
C ASN A 68 23.07 8.64 0.53
N GLY A 69 23.47 7.80 -0.44
CA GLY A 69 23.54 8.16 -1.86
C GLY A 69 24.84 8.89 -2.24
N SER A 70 24.90 9.39 -3.47
CA SER A 70 26.11 10.02 -4.05
C SER A 70 25.78 10.88 -5.28
N LYS A 71 26.81 11.45 -5.89
CA LYS A 71 26.71 12.26 -7.11
C LYS A 71 26.93 11.42 -8.35
N GLU A 72 26.17 11.73 -9.41
CA GLU A 72 26.33 11.06 -10.69
C GLU A 72 27.67 11.42 -11.32
N THR A 73 28.35 10.39 -11.84
CA THR A 73 29.62 10.59 -12.54
C THR A 73 29.38 11.15 -13.94
N LYS A 74 30.28 12.04 -14.39
CA LYS A 74 30.18 12.64 -15.73
C LYS A 74 30.47 11.65 -16.86
N SER A 75 31.34 10.68 -16.59
CA SER A 75 31.82 9.70 -17.56
C SER A 75 30.87 8.51 -17.73
N ASN A 76 30.11 8.15 -16.69
CA ASN A 76 29.20 7.02 -16.69
C ASN A 76 27.81 7.48 -16.21
N PRO A 77 26.89 7.85 -17.13
CA PRO A 77 25.51 8.15 -16.79
C PRO A 77 24.88 7.01 -15.99
N LEU A 78 24.00 7.36 -15.06
CA LEU A 78 23.29 6.45 -14.15
C LEU A 78 24.17 5.73 -13.11
N PHE A 79 25.48 6.00 -13.08
CA PHE A 79 26.36 5.57 -12.01
C PHE A 79 26.70 6.73 -11.08
N PHE A 80 26.62 6.47 -9.77
CA PHE A 80 26.86 7.43 -8.70
C PHE A 80 27.89 6.86 -7.74
N GLY A 81 28.86 7.65 -7.33
CA GLY A 81 29.96 7.15 -6.51
C GLY A 81 31.14 8.09 -6.51
N GLU A 82 32.06 7.86 -5.60
CA GLU A 82 33.30 8.62 -5.54
C GLU A 82 34.33 7.99 -6.48
N LEU A 83 34.99 8.84 -7.26
CA LEU A 83 36.08 8.45 -8.13
C LEU A 83 37.42 8.84 -7.49
N ASP A 84 38.44 8.02 -7.72
CA ASP A 84 39.83 8.38 -7.45
C ASP A 84 40.36 9.42 -8.45
N LYS A 85 41.66 9.72 -8.41
CA LYS A 85 42.28 10.73 -9.26
C LYS A 85 42.37 10.29 -10.71
N GLU A 86 42.32 8.98 -10.92
CA GLU A 86 42.40 8.28 -12.20
C GLU A 86 41.02 8.12 -12.86
N GLY A 87 39.94 8.46 -12.13
CA GLY A 87 38.56 8.39 -12.61
C GLY A 87 37.91 7.03 -12.43
N VAL A 88 38.44 6.18 -11.56
CA VAL A 88 37.94 4.84 -11.22
C VAL A 88 37.14 4.91 -9.92
N PHE A 89 36.08 4.11 -9.79
CA PHE A 89 35.29 4.07 -8.56
C PHE A 89 36.11 3.54 -7.37
N ILE A 90 35.97 4.20 -6.22
CA ILE A 90 36.57 3.75 -4.97
C ILE A 90 35.70 2.61 -4.40
N GLU A 91 36.12 1.36 -4.60
CA GLU A 91 35.36 0.16 -4.21
C GLU A 91 35.06 0.05 -2.70
N SER A 92 35.86 0.72 -1.85
CA SER A 92 35.62 0.79 -0.40
C SER A 92 34.49 1.75 -0.01
N LYS A 93 33.86 2.42 -0.99
CA LYS A 93 32.72 3.32 -0.81
C LYS A 93 31.54 2.81 -1.66
N PRO A 94 30.30 3.11 -1.27
CA PRO A 94 29.15 2.66 -2.03
C PRO A 94 29.13 3.24 -3.45
N ILE A 95 28.93 2.36 -4.42
CA ILE A 95 28.69 2.69 -5.83
C ILE A 95 27.23 2.35 -6.11
N TYR A 96 26.51 3.28 -6.73
CA TYR A 96 25.10 3.12 -7.03
C TYR A 96 24.91 3.10 -8.54
N HIS A 97 24.14 2.13 -9.03
CA HIS A 97 23.74 2.03 -10.43
C HIS A 97 22.22 2.09 -10.52
N LEU A 98 21.72 3.16 -11.13
CA LEU A 98 20.30 3.37 -11.32
C LEU A 98 19.85 2.74 -12.65
N ILE A 99 19.03 1.70 -12.55
CA ILE A 99 18.46 1.03 -13.71
C ILE A 99 17.03 1.53 -13.89
N GLY A 100 16.84 2.41 -14.87
CA GLY A 100 15.51 2.73 -15.39
C GLY A 100 15.09 1.75 -16.48
N GLU A 101 13.78 1.58 -16.74
CA GLU A 101 13.22 0.73 -17.81
C GLU A 101 13.77 0.98 -19.24
N ILE A 102 14.63 1.97 -19.42
CA ILE A 102 15.18 2.39 -20.72
C ILE A 102 16.04 1.28 -21.36
N ASP A 103 16.63 0.36 -20.58
CA ASP A 103 17.42 -0.76 -21.10
C ASP A 103 16.85 -2.13 -20.71
N SER A 104 15.73 -2.51 -21.33
CA SER A 104 15.18 -3.87 -21.25
C SER A 104 16.04 -4.95 -21.95
N ASN A 105 17.31 -4.68 -22.28
CA ASN A 105 18.21 -5.63 -22.92
C ASN A 105 19.40 -6.09 -22.03
N SER A 106 19.52 -5.62 -20.78
CA SER A 106 20.73 -5.90 -19.97
C SER A 106 20.52 -6.70 -18.68
N ILE A 107 19.32 -7.17 -18.35
CA ILE A 107 19.11 -8.03 -17.16
C ILE A 107 18.30 -9.27 -17.52
N GLU A 108 18.99 -10.32 -17.97
CA GLU A 108 18.51 -11.69 -17.89
C GLU A 108 18.59 -12.17 -16.42
N SER A 109 17.72 -11.68 -15.53
CA SER A 109 17.55 -12.28 -14.19
C SER A 109 16.23 -11.87 -13.54
N THR A 110 15.26 -12.78 -13.64
CA THR A 110 14.23 -13.10 -12.64
C THR A 110 13.28 -12.00 -12.16
N SER A 111 12.50 -11.39 -13.06
CA SER A 111 11.09 -11.07 -12.78
C SER A 111 10.33 -10.88 -14.09
N ASN A 112 9.52 -11.87 -14.47
CA ASN A 112 8.68 -11.83 -15.67
C ASN A 112 7.42 -10.95 -15.52
N ASN A 113 7.47 -9.83 -14.80
CA ASN A 113 6.39 -8.86 -14.81
C ASN A 113 6.79 -7.68 -15.70
N LYS A 114 6.51 -7.84 -16.99
CA LYS A 114 6.38 -6.75 -17.97
C LYS A 114 5.10 -5.94 -17.67
N ASP A 115 4.97 -5.40 -16.47
CA ASP A 115 4.00 -4.34 -16.22
C ASP A 115 4.66 -3.03 -16.62
N SER A 116 4.45 -2.65 -17.88
CA SER A 116 4.98 -1.46 -18.57
C SER A 116 4.51 -0.11 -18.00
N ASN A 117 4.13 -0.09 -16.73
CA ASN A 117 3.58 1.04 -16.00
C ASN A 117 4.41 1.39 -14.75
N ASN A 118 5.47 0.63 -14.42
CA ASN A 118 6.31 0.95 -13.27
C ASN A 118 7.38 1.97 -13.65
N SER A 119 7.11 3.25 -13.41
CA SER A 119 8.08 4.31 -13.72
C SER A 119 9.26 4.36 -12.75
N LEU A 120 9.17 3.63 -11.63
CA LEU A 120 10.19 3.61 -10.60
C LEU A 120 11.35 2.69 -10.98
N SER A 121 12.53 3.09 -10.54
CA SER A 121 13.77 2.46 -10.96
C SER A 121 14.18 1.33 -10.02
N THR A 122 15.04 0.44 -10.50
CA THR A 122 15.82 -0.43 -9.62
C THR A 122 17.14 0.26 -9.31
N LEU A 123 17.52 0.37 -8.05
CA LEU A 123 18.81 0.88 -7.62
C LEU A 123 19.68 -0.27 -7.12
N GLN A 124 20.75 -0.57 -7.85
CA GLN A 124 21.78 -1.50 -7.39
C GLN A 124 22.86 -0.75 -6.63
N VAL A 125 23.29 -1.31 -5.51
CA VAL A 125 24.37 -0.77 -4.68
C VAL A 125 25.47 -1.81 -4.58
N PHE A 126 26.70 -1.41 -4.92
CA PHE A 126 27.90 -2.22 -4.82
C PHE A 126 28.82 -1.63 -3.75
N LEU A 127 29.35 -2.48 -2.87
CA LEU A 127 30.32 -2.11 -1.85
C LEU A 127 31.30 -3.26 -1.65
N GLY A 128 32.52 -3.12 -2.16
CA GLY A 128 33.46 -4.24 -2.28
C GLY A 128 32.82 -5.42 -3.03
N SER A 129 32.75 -6.58 -2.38
CA SER A 129 32.09 -7.77 -2.92
C SER A 129 30.58 -7.85 -2.62
N ASN A 130 30.04 -6.92 -1.84
CA ASN A 130 28.66 -6.97 -1.39
C ASN A 130 27.73 -6.24 -2.37
N THR A 131 26.56 -6.83 -2.61
CA THR A 131 25.51 -6.22 -3.45
C THR A 131 24.19 -6.06 -2.69
N LEU A 132 23.53 -4.93 -2.90
CA LEU A 132 22.15 -4.65 -2.44
C LEU A 132 21.31 -4.21 -3.62
N THR A 133 20.10 -4.76 -3.74
CA THR A 133 19.11 -4.33 -4.73
C THR A 133 17.95 -3.64 -4.06
N LEU A 134 17.64 -2.42 -4.48
CA LEU A 134 16.47 -1.66 -4.05
C LEU A 134 15.48 -1.58 -5.22
N LEU A 135 14.37 -2.30 -5.10
CA LEU A 135 13.26 -2.24 -6.05
C LEU A 135 12.37 -1.03 -5.75
N ASN A 136 11.71 -0.52 -6.78
CA ASN A 136 10.77 0.60 -6.69
C ASN A 136 11.40 1.85 -6.05
N TYR A 137 12.66 2.11 -6.35
CA TYR A 137 13.38 3.27 -5.84
C TYR A 137 12.91 4.53 -6.59
N SER A 138 12.48 5.54 -5.83
CA SER A 138 12.03 6.84 -6.32
C SER A 138 13.16 7.85 -6.21
N LEU A 139 13.59 8.43 -7.34
CA LEU A 139 14.50 9.57 -7.34
C LEU A 139 13.86 10.79 -6.69
N LEU A 140 12.55 10.99 -6.87
CA LEU A 140 11.82 12.13 -6.29
C LEU A 140 11.78 12.11 -4.78
N ASP A 141 11.53 10.95 -4.19
CA ASP A 141 11.37 10.80 -2.75
C ASP A 141 12.67 10.42 -2.05
N SER A 142 13.74 10.15 -2.81
CA SER A 142 15.02 9.67 -2.27
C SER A 142 14.79 8.48 -1.35
N SER A 143 14.16 7.42 -1.89
CA SER A 143 13.65 6.30 -1.11
C SER A 143 14.67 5.78 -0.10
N LEU A 144 14.22 5.52 1.12
CA LEU A 144 15.05 5.06 2.23
C LEU A 144 16.19 6.02 2.62
N ASN A 145 15.99 7.31 2.38
CA ASN A 145 16.94 8.38 2.66
C ASN A 145 18.28 8.26 1.92
N ILE A 146 18.27 7.54 0.79
CA ILE A 146 19.40 7.45 -0.13
C ILE A 146 19.17 8.50 -1.20
N LYS A 147 20.05 9.50 -1.31
CA LYS A 147 19.86 10.64 -2.21
C LYS A 147 20.86 10.64 -3.35
N LEU A 148 20.37 10.58 -4.59
CA LEU A 148 21.20 10.59 -5.80
C LEU A 148 21.18 11.97 -6.47
N GLU A 149 22.34 12.61 -6.60
CA GLU A 149 22.45 13.89 -7.32
C GLU A 149 22.60 13.65 -8.83
N CYS A 150 21.49 13.82 -9.56
CA CYS A 150 21.37 13.57 -11.00
C CYS A 150 21.87 14.75 -11.86
N ASN A 151 22.76 14.47 -12.81
CA ASN A 151 23.43 15.46 -13.67
C ASN A 151 23.27 15.17 -15.18
N SER A 152 23.21 13.90 -15.59
CA SER A 152 23.12 13.43 -16.98
C SER A 152 21.74 13.69 -17.60
N LYS A 153 21.60 13.42 -18.91
CA LYS A 153 20.30 13.56 -19.59
C LYS A 153 19.39 12.39 -19.23
N GLU A 154 19.98 11.22 -19.04
CA GLU A 154 19.37 9.94 -18.74
C GLU A 154 18.71 9.99 -17.35
N SER A 155 19.44 10.41 -16.32
CA SER A 155 18.89 10.53 -14.96
C SER A 155 17.80 11.59 -14.86
N LYS A 156 17.96 12.71 -15.57
CA LYS A 156 16.90 13.74 -15.69
C LYS A 156 15.65 13.23 -16.39
N ALA A 157 15.78 12.41 -17.43
CA ALA A 157 14.63 11.82 -18.12
C ALA A 157 13.85 10.85 -17.22
N ILE A 158 14.56 10.08 -16.38
CA ILE A 158 13.91 9.22 -15.37
C ILE A 158 13.17 10.09 -14.35
N LEU A 159 13.82 11.13 -13.81
CA LEU A 159 13.19 12.06 -12.86
C LEU A 159 11.96 12.75 -13.44
N GLU A 160 12.02 13.20 -14.70
CA GLU A 160 10.88 13.81 -15.39
C GLU A 160 9.72 12.82 -15.56
N ARG A 161 10.01 11.55 -15.90
CA ARG A 161 8.99 10.50 -15.98
C ARG A 161 8.31 10.26 -14.64
N GLU A 162 9.07 10.14 -13.54
CA GLU A 162 8.51 10.02 -12.20
C GLU A 162 7.63 11.23 -11.85
N GLN A 163 8.03 12.46 -12.23
CA GLN A 163 7.22 13.66 -11.97
C GLN A 163 5.94 13.68 -12.78
N ILE A 164 5.99 13.26 -14.05
CA ILE A 164 4.81 13.14 -14.90
C ILE A 164 3.87 12.11 -14.30
N GLN A 165 4.37 10.94 -13.89
CA GLN A 165 3.55 9.92 -13.27
C GLN A 165 2.97 10.40 -11.93
N ARG A 166 3.76 11.03 -11.05
CA ARG A 166 3.25 11.60 -9.79
C ARG A 166 2.19 12.67 -10.04
N LYS A 167 2.36 13.52 -11.07
CA LYS A 167 1.36 14.51 -11.49
C LYS A 167 0.14 13.85 -12.13
N GLN A 168 0.28 12.73 -12.83
CA GLN A 168 -0.83 11.93 -13.33
C GLN A 168 -1.57 11.31 -12.15
N ILE A 169 -0.91 10.57 -11.26
CA ILE A 169 -1.49 10.03 -10.03
C ILE A 169 -2.16 11.13 -9.19
N GLN A 170 -1.53 12.31 -9.05
CA GLN A 170 -2.14 13.44 -8.34
C GLN A 170 -3.31 14.07 -9.10
N ARG A 171 -3.28 14.10 -10.43
CA ARG A 171 -4.42 14.51 -11.25
C ARG A 171 -5.51 13.46 -11.25
N ASP A 172 -5.19 12.19 -11.12
CA ASP A 172 -6.12 11.06 -11.06
C ASP A 172 -6.66 10.90 -9.63
N SER A 173 -5.94 11.38 -8.62
CA SER A 173 -6.42 11.50 -7.23
C SER A 173 -7.22 12.78 -7.00
N ASN A 174 -6.89 13.88 -7.69
CA ASN A 174 -7.66 15.13 -7.67
C ASN A 174 -8.80 15.16 -8.69
N SER A 175 -8.73 14.33 -9.74
CA SER A 175 -9.85 13.99 -10.60
C SER A 175 -10.44 12.68 -10.09
N ILE A 176 -11.38 12.82 -9.16
CA ILE A 176 -12.39 11.80 -8.85
C ILE A 176 -13.28 11.49 -10.10
N ASP A 177 -12.84 11.82 -11.32
CA ASP A 177 -13.64 11.82 -12.55
C ASP A 177 -13.08 10.97 -13.70
N SER A 178 -11.93 10.27 -13.60
CA SER A 178 -11.41 9.52 -14.77
C SER A 178 -11.03 8.03 -14.58
N LEU A 179 -11.29 7.40 -13.43
CA LEU A 179 -11.33 5.92 -13.34
C LEU A 179 -12.78 5.42 -13.37
N THR A 180 -13.46 5.66 -14.48
CA THR A 180 -14.78 5.10 -14.79
C THR A 180 -14.65 3.62 -15.17
N SER A 181 -14.52 2.75 -14.17
CA SER A 181 -15.36 1.55 -14.19
C SER A 181 -16.71 1.97 -13.61
N THR A 182 -17.61 2.51 -14.44
CA THR A 182 -18.98 2.89 -14.05
C THR A 182 -19.88 1.66 -13.93
N ALA A 183 -19.46 0.64 -13.18
CA ALA A 183 -20.41 -0.40 -12.80
C ALA A 183 -21.49 0.30 -11.94
N MET A 184 -22.72 0.26 -12.43
CA MET A 184 -23.88 0.76 -11.70
C MET A 184 -24.36 -0.36 -10.80
N LEU A 185 -23.97 -0.29 -9.52
CA LEU A 185 -24.28 -1.30 -8.53
C LEU A 185 -25.50 -0.92 -7.69
N HIS A 186 -26.02 -1.92 -6.98
CA HIS A 186 -27.12 -1.76 -6.05
C HIS A 186 -26.57 -1.50 -4.63
N PRO A 187 -27.04 -0.45 -3.93
CA PRO A 187 -26.70 -0.21 -2.54
C PRO A 187 -27.44 -1.17 -1.62
N ILE A 188 -26.98 -1.27 -0.37
CA ILE A 188 -27.63 -2.02 0.69
C ILE A 188 -28.94 -1.33 1.11
N LEU A 189 -30.01 -2.11 1.25
CA LEU A 189 -31.28 -1.73 1.85
C LEU A 189 -31.51 -2.45 3.18
N GLU A 190 -32.44 -1.98 4.01
CA GLU A 190 -32.74 -2.58 5.33
C GLU A 190 -33.17 -4.06 5.27
N ASP A 191 -33.68 -4.54 4.14
CA ASP A 191 -34.11 -5.92 3.94
C ASP A 191 -33.03 -6.81 3.30
N ASP A 192 -31.81 -6.30 3.11
CA ASP A 192 -30.67 -7.11 2.66
C ASP A 192 -30.17 -8.04 3.77
N GLU A 193 -29.62 -9.16 3.35
CA GLU A 193 -29.00 -10.12 4.27
C GLU A 193 -27.48 -10.01 4.19
N ILE A 194 -26.88 -9.54 5.29
CA ILE A 194 -25.43 -9.52 5.46
C ILE A 194 -25.05 -10.45 6.59
N LYS A 195 -24.08 -11.34 6.33
CA LYS A 195 -23.62 -12.36 7.27
C LYS A 195 -22.12 -12.30 7.46
N CYS A 196 -21.65 -12.61 8.67
CA CYS A 196 -20.26 -13.01 8.88
C CYS A 196 -20.08 -14.48 8.43
N PRO A 197 -18.84 -14.96 8.21
CA PRO A 197 -18.59 -16.35 7.78
C PRO A 197 -19.02 -17.41 8.80
N HIS A 198 -19.39 -16.99 10.01
CA HIS A 198 -19.90 -17.85 11.09
C HIS A 198 -21.42 -17.73 11.27
N ASN A 199 -22.13 -17.40 10.20
CA ASN A 199 -23.60 -17.27 10.13
C ASN A 199 -24.24 -16.19 11.02
N GLY A 200 -23.45 -15.32 11.64
CA GLY A 200 -24.00 -14.16 12.35
C GLY A 200 -24.57 -13.14 11.37
N VAL A 201 -25.79 -12.66 11.61
CA VAL A 201 -26.53 -11.75 10.73
C VAL A 201 -26.41 -10.32 11.25
N VAL A 202 -26.04 -9.39 10.37
CA VAL A 202 -26.03 -7.94 10.67
C VAL A 202 -27.46 -7.42 10.80
N LYS A 203 -27.75 -6.67 11.85
CA LYS A 203 -29.01 -5.95 12.02
C LYS A 203 -28.95 -4.62 11.30
N LEU A 204 -29.48 -4.59 10.09
CA LEU A 204 -29.60 -3.38 9.29
C LEU A 204 -30.71 -2.47 9.83
N LYS A 205 -30.36 -1.19 10.01
CA LYS A 205 -31.30 -0.15 10.40
C LYS A 205 -30.81 1.19 9.89
N SER A 206 -31.51 1.73 8.91
CA SER A 206 -31.28 3.03 8.32
C SER A 206 -31.71 4.14 9.29
N ASN A 207 -30.86 5.15 9.48
CA ASN A 207 -31.20 6.41 10.14
C ASN A 207 -31.05 7.57 9.16
N LYS A 208 -29.86 7.74 8.58
CA LYS A 208 -29.60 8.79 7.59
C LYS A 208 -30.16 8.44 6.21
N GLY A 209 -30.21 7.16 5.86
CA GLY A 209 -30.74 6.70 4.58
C GLY A 209 -32.27 6.65 4.49
N LYS A 210 -33.00 6.86 5.60
CA LYS A 210 -34.48 6.74 5.68
C LYS A 210 -35.26 7.42 4.54
N PRO A 211 -34.90 8.64 4.08
CA PRO A 211 -35.63 9.30 3.01
C PRO A 211 -35.45 8.64 1.63
N PHE A 212 -34.40 7.85 1.44
CA PHE A 212 -34.06 7.23 0.16
C PHE A 212 -34.53 5.79 0.17
N THR A 213 -35.67 5.53 -0.48
CA THR A 213 -36.28 4.20 -0.49
C THR A 213 -36.33 3.60 -1.89
N SER A 214 -36.18 2.27 -1.96
CA SER A 214 -36.50 1.47 -3.13
C SER A 214 -37.71 0.62 -2.80
N LYS A 215 -38.82 0.81 -3.52
CA LYS A 215 -40.09 0.12 -3.25
C LYS A 215 -40.54 0.24 -1.76
N GLY A 216 -40.26 1.39 -1.14
CA GLY A 216 -40.59 1.66 0.26
C GLY A 216 -39.58 1.14 1.29
N ILE A 217 -38.50 0.48 0.88
CA ILE A 217 -37.46 -0.04 1.77
C ILE A 217 -36.28 0.96 1.83
N PRO A 218 -35.89 1.45 3.03
CA PRO A 218 -34.81 2.41 3.17
C PRO A 218 -33.43 1.89 2.78
N MET A 219 -32.62 2.78 2.21
CA MET A 219 -31.19 2.57 1.98
C MET A 219 -30.42 2.62 3.29
N VAL A 220 -29.37 1.80 3.44
CA VAL A 220 -28.44 1.83 4.56
C VAL A 220 -27.18 2.60 4.13
N LEU A 221 -26.83 3.65 4.87
CA LEU A 221 -25.61 4.44 4.63
C LEU A 221 -24.46 3.98 5.54
N GLU A 222 -23.25 4.45 5.28
CA GLU A 222 -22.03 4.06 5.99
C GLU A 222 -22.18 4.23 7.51
N SER A 223 -22.67 5.38 7.97
CA SER A 223 -22.89 5.61 9.40
C SER A 223 -24.06 4.82 10.00
N ASP A 224 -24.98 4.33 9.17
CA ASP A 224 -26.04 3.42 9.60
C ASP A 224 -25.51 1.98 9.77
N LEU A 225 -24.60 1.55 8.89
CA LEU A 225 -24.01 0.22 8.89
C LEU A 225 -22.87 0.08 9.92
N LEU A 226 -22.04 1.11 10.08
CA LEU A 226 -20.93 1.11 11.03
C LEU A 226 -21.47 0.93 12.45
N HIS A 227 -20.88 0.01 13.21
CA HIS A 227 -21.34 -0.41 14.55
C HIS A 227 -22.70 -1.13 14.60
N SER A 228 -23.32 -1.46 13.46
CA SER A 228 -24.49 -2.33 13.44
C SER A 228 -24.20 -3.68 14.08
N SER A 229 -25.12 -4.18 14.90
CA SER A 229 -24.95 -5.41 15.67
C SER A 229 -24.99 -6.65 14.77
N ILE A 230 -24.14 -7.64 15.07
CA ILE A 230 -24.15 -8.97 14.46
C ILE A 230 -24.73 -9.95 15.46
N ILE A 231 -25.78 -10.69 15.08
CA ILE A 231 -26.53 -11.58 15.98
C ILE A 231 -26.47 -13.01 15.45
N GLY A 232 -26.34 -13.99 16.35
CA GLY A 232 -26.36 -15.42 16.00
C GLY A 232 -25.04 -15.95 15.44
N CYS A 233 -23.94 -15.23 15.64
CA CYS A 233 -22.60 -15.68 15.27
C CYS A 233 -22.17 -16.87 16.14
N THR A 234 -21.73 -17.97 15.51
CA THR A 234 -21.29 -19.19 16.21
C THR A 234 -19.76 -19.32 16.32
N ASN A 235 -19.03 -18.24 16.03
CA ASN A 235 -17.57 -18.25 16.07
C ASN A 235 -17.04 -18.65 17.46
N ASN A 236 -16.04 -19.51 17.48
CA ASN A 236 -15.36 -19.95 18.68
C ASN A 236 -13.87 -20.18 18.40
N ILE A 237 -13.04 -19.96 19.40
CA ILE A 237 -11.60 -20.19 19.35
C ILE A 237 -11.28 -21.24 20.41
N ALA A 238 -10.82 -22.42 19.99
CA ALA A 238 -10.53 -23.54 20.89
C ALA A 238 -11.69 -23.87 21.85
N GLY A 239 -12.94 -23.81 21.36
CA GLY A 239 -14.15 -24.08 22.16
C GLY A 239 -14.63 -22.92 23.03
N VAL A 240 -13.93 -21.78 23.05
CA VAL A 240 -14.37 -20.55 23.73
C VAL A 240 -15.21 -19.70 22.77
N PRO A 241 -16.49 -19.43 23.07
CA PRO A 241 -17.34 -18.57 22.22
C PRO A 241 -16.70 -17.19 22.03
N THR A 242 -16.43 -16.84 20.77
CA THR A 242 -15.82 -15.56 20.38
C THR A 242 -16.59 -14.93 19.22
N PRO A 243 -17.90 -14.63 19.41
CA PRO A 243 -18.77 -14.18 18.32
C PRO A 243 -18.33 -12.83 17.75
N CYS A 244 -18.54 -12.65 16.45
CA CYS A 244 -18.61 -11.31 15.85
C CYS A 244 -19.80 -10.58 16.47
N ALA A 245 -19.56 -9.39 17.01
CA ALA A 245 -20.56 -8.61 17.74
C ALA A 245 -21.07 -7.42 16.92
N SER A 246 -20.25 -6.84 16.04
CA SER A 246 -20.64 -5.67 15.25
C SER A 246 -19.83 -5.51 13.98
N VAL A 247 -20.31 -4.65 13.09
CA VAL A 247 -19.53 -4.10 11.96
C VAL A 247 -18.55 -3.06 12.51
N SER A 248 -17.27 -3.16 12.15
CA SER A 248 -16.22 -2.28 12.69
C SER A 248 -15.47 -1.48 11.64
N VAL A 249 -15.36 -1.99 10.40
CA VAL A 249 -14.60 -1.36 9.31
C VAL A 249 -15.44 -1.34 8.05
N ILE A 250 -15.45 -0.19 7.38
CA ILE A 250 -16.01 0.00 6.03
C ILE A 250 -14.97 0.76 5.19
N LEU A 251 -14.32 0.04 4.28
CA LEU A 251 -13.32 0.60 3.38
C LEU A 251 -13.96 1.54 2.36
N PRO A 252 -13.25 2.58 1.89
CA PRO A 252 -13.72 3.46 0.82
C PRO A 252 -14.13 2.73 -0.46
N SER A 253 -13.50 1.58 -0.75
CA SER A 253 -13.80 0.75 -1.92
C SER A 253 -15.24 0.19 -1.92
N ALA A 254 -15.88 0.02 -0.76
CA ALA A 254 -17.27 -0.46 -0.67
C ALA A 254 -18.33 0.63 -0.83
N ARG A 255 -17.92 1.91 -0.92
CA ARG A 255 -18.81 3.07 -0.93
C ARG A 255 -19.22 3.41 -2.35
N GLY A 256 -20.46 3.83 -2.56
CA GLY A 256 -20.87 4.47 -3.81
C GLY A 256 -20.23 5.85 -3.95
N LEU A 257 -19.98 6.31 -5.17
CA LEU A 257 -19.33 7.61 -5.42
C LEU A 257 -20.26 8.78 -5.08
N LYS A 258 -21.57 8.59 -5.22
CA LYS A 258 -22.59 9.61 -4.88
C LYS A 258 -22.97 9.52 -3.41
N LYS A 259 -22.86 10.64 -2.70
CA LYS A 259 -23.36 10.80 -1.32
C LYS A 259 -24.86 11.01 -1.24
N PHE A 260 -25.44 10.59 -0.12
CA PHE A 260 -26.84 10.76 0.27
C PHE A 260 -26.84 11.27 1.72
N ASN A 261 -27.45 12.43 1.98
CA ASN A 261 -27.39 13.09 3.30
C ASN A 261 -25.95 13.20 3.87
N ASP A 262 -25.03 13.67 3.03
CA ASP A 262 -23.59 13.83 3.31
C ASP A 262 -22.86 12.55 3.73
N ASP A 263 -23.46 11.39 3.50
CA ASP A 263 -22.95 10.08 3.86
C ASP A 263 -22.94 9.13 2.64
N TYR A 264 -22.20 8.03 2.74
CA TYR A 264 -21.97 7.14 1.61
C TYR A 264 -22.91 5.93 1.62
N PRO A 265 -23.54 5.56 0.49
CA PRO A 265 -24.23 4.28 0.38
C PRO A 265 -23.20 3.16 0.25
N ILE A 266 -23.49 1.98 0.79
CA ILE A 266 -22.59 0.82 0.70
C ILE A 266 -23.10 -0.13 -0.40
N MET A 267 -22.22 -0.54 -1.31
CA MET A 267 -22.59 -1.36 -2.48
C MET A 267 -22.60 -2.85 -2.12
N GLN A 268 -23.68 -3.56 -2.44
CA GLN A 268 -23.90 -4.96 -2.06
C GLN A 268 -22.76 -5.88 -2.54
N ASP A 269 -22.35 -5.75 -3.80
CA ASP A 269 -21.30 -6.59 -4.39
C ASP A 269 -19.91 -6.37 -3.80
N LEU A 270 -19.69 -5.21 -3.15
CA LEU A 270 -18.40 -4.80 -2.59
C LEU A 270 -18.30 -5.05 -1.08
N VAL A 271 -19.35 -5.60 -0.46
CA VAL A 271 -19.36 -5.91 0.98
C VAL A 271 -18.28 -6.92 1.35
N SER A 272 -18.10 -7.97 0.53
CA SER A 272 -17.13 -9.05 0.77
C SER A 272 -15.67 -8.59 0.82
N SER A 273 -15.34 -7.51 0.11
CA SER A 273 -13.98 -6.99 0.02
C SER A 273 -13.76 -5.72 0.85
N GLY A 274 -14.83 -5.08 1.34
CA GLY A 274 -14.71 -3.76 1.98
C GLY A 274 -15.45 -3.58 3.29
N VAL A 275 -16.13 -4.59 3.83
CA VAL A 275 -16.84 -4.49 5.11
C VAL A 275 -16.40 -5.62 6.04
N MET A 276 -15.99 -5.27 7.27
CA MET A 276 -15.48 -6.24 8.25
C MET A 276 -16.19 -6.16 9.60
N SER A 277 -16.21 -7.29 10.30
CA SER A 277 -16.65 -7.40 11.70
C SER A 277 -15.59 -6.90 12.69
N ASP A 278 -15.99 -6.67 13.94
CA ASP A 278 -15.11 -6.36 15.09
C ASP A 278 -14.01 -7.39 15.36
N LYS A 279 -14.11 -8.58 14.76
CA LYS A 279 -13.09 -9.65 14.82
C LYS A 279 -12.23 -9.75 13.56
N GLY A 280 -12.34 -8.80 12.63
CA GLY A 280 -11.55 -8.75 11.40
C GLY A 280 -12.04 -9.68 10.28
N PHE A 281 -13.18 -10.35 10.44
CA PHE A 281 -13.73 -11.20 9.37
C PHE A 281 -14.51 -10.38 8.34
N PRO A 282 -14.30 -10.61 7.03
CA PRO A 282 -15.09 -9.98 5.98
C PRO A 282 -16.55 -10.43 6.05
N LEU A 283 -17.47 -9.49 5.81
CA LEU A 283 -18.89 -9.77 5.78
C LEU A 283 -19.34 -10.08 4.35
N ILE A 284 -20.39 -10.89 4.20
CA ILE A 284 -20.90 -11.33 2.90
C ILE A 284 -22.33 -10.82 2.78
N CYS A 285 -22.62 -10.07 1.72
CA CYS A 285 -23.98 -9.70 1.36
C CYS A 285 -24.49 -10.65 0.28
N THR A 286 -25.76 -11.03 0.35
CA THR A 286 -26.43 -11.71 -0.75
C THR A 286 -27.00 -10.65 -1.70
N PRO A 287 -26.44 -10.45 -2.90
CA PRO A 287 -26.89 -9.37 -3.77
C PRO A 287 -28.31 -9.59 -4.28
N LYS A 288 -29.08 -8.51 -4.36
CA LYS A 288 -30.41 -8.47 -4.97
C LYS A 288 -30.67 -7.14 -5.64
N GLU A 289 -31.48 -7.16 -6.69
CA GLU A 289 -31.83 -5.96 -7.42
C GLU A 289 -32.66 -4.99 -6.56
N ASN A 290 -32.42 -3.70 -6.76
CA ASN A 290 -33.28 -2.64 -6.24
C ASN A 290 -33.36 -1.47 -7.25
N THR A 291 -34.15 -0.43 -6.95
CA THR A 291 -34.37 0.67 -7.91
C THR A 291 -33.21 1.65 -8.00
N PHE A 292 -32.21 1.55 -7.13
CA PHE A 292 -31.03 2.42 -7.17
C PHE A 292 -29.96 1.83 -8.08
N ARG A 293 -29.36 2.70 -8.89
CA ARG A 293 -28.17 2.40 -9.68
C ARG A 293 -27.15 3.47 -9.38
N ILE A 294 -26.12 3.10 -8.61
CA ILE A 294 -25.14 4.04 -8.09
C ILE A 294 -23.78 3.64 -8.63
N SER A 295 -23.02 4.63 -9.12
CA SER A 295 -21.65 4.41 -9.55
C SER A 295 -20.79 4.01 -8.36
N SER A 296 -19.99 2.97 -8.54
CA SER A 296 -19.05 2.48 -7.53
C SER A 296 -17.59 2.64 -7.98
N PRO A 297 -16.63 2.66 -7.04
CA PRO A 297 -15.22 2.47 -7.33
C PRO A 297 -14.98 1.14 -8.08
N ASN A 298 -13.88 1.06 -8.83
CA ASN A 298 -13.50 -0.16 -9.53
C ASN A 298 -13.18 -1.28 -8.52
N PRO A 299 -13.77 -2.49 -8.63
CA PRO A 299 -13.50 -3.62 -7.73
C PRO A 299 -12.02 -4.03 -7.65
N SER A 300 -11.18 -3.65 -8.63
CA SER A 300 -9.73 -3.89 -8.59
C SER A 300 -8.98 -3.06 -7.53
N ASN A 301 -9.62 -2.07 -6.90
CA ASN A 301 -9.01 -1.21 -5.88
C ASN A 301 -9.37 -1.62 -4.44
N ALA A 302 -9.88 -2.84 -4.23
CA ALA A 302 -10.28 -3.30 -2.91
C ALA A 302 -9.13 -3.77 -2.00
N ASN A 303 -7.88 -3.78 -2.49
CA ASN A 303 -6.69 -4.24 -1.76
C ASN A 303 -5.51 -3.25 -1.81
N THR A 304 -5.77 -1.95 -1.65
CA THR A 304 -4.71 -0.95 -1.39
C THR A 304 -5.14 -0.01 -0.27
#